data_AF-A0A838J5M5-F1
#
_entry.id   AF-A0A838J5M5-F1
#
_cell.length_a   1.000
_cell.length_b   1.000
_cell.length_c   1.000
_cell.angle_alpha   90.00
_cell.angle_beta   90.00
_cell.angle_gamma   90.00
#
_symmetry.space_group_name_H-M   'P 1'
#
loop_
_entity.id
_entity.type
_entity.pdbx_description
1 polymer ?
#
loop_
_entity_poly.entity_id
_entity_poly.type
_entity_poly.pdbx_seq_one_letter_code
_entity_poly.pdbx_strand_id
1 'polypeptide(L)'
;MSDGQHIARLDEGGVSPIPSTLECQQRLLTALDRLYSQCEVVILSDYGYGVVSDALLERLHLLSHAAPRVILVDSQNLQRFRHFPATVVTPNYAEALLLAAEALLLAKEMGSLPLAFHSLLLNLQCHISRNVCFPFE
;
A
#
# COMPACT_ATOMS: atom_id res chain seq x y z
N MET A 1 -1.54 10.95 -34.41
CA MET A 1 -2.70 10.31 -33.76
C MET A 1 -2.28 8.88 -33.50
N SER A 2 -2.04 8.53 -32.23
CA SER A 2 -1.69 7.16 -31.85
C SER A 2 -2.98 6.37 -31.72
N ASP A 3 -2.89 5.07 -31.98
CA ASP A 3 -3.94 4.06 -32.16
C ASP A 3 -4.85 3.87 -30.92
N GLY A 4 -5.60 4.90 -30.52
CA GLY A 4 -6.48 4.87 -29.34
C GLY A 4 -5.77 4.86 -27.98
N GLN A 5 -4.43 4.83 -27.94
CA GLN A 5 -3.67 4.82 -26.68
C GLN A 5 -3.54 6.23 -26.06
N HIS A 6 -3.95 6.33 -24.79
CA HIS A 6 -3.69 7.50 -23.96
C HIS A 6 -2.20 7.56 -23.60
N ILE A 7 -1.47 8.51 -24.17
CA ILE A 7 -0.01 8.68 -23.97
C ILE A 7 0.31 9.22 -22.56
N ALA A 8 -0.55 10.10 -22.04
CA ALA A 8 -0.46 10.60 -20.67
C ALA A 8 -1.82 11.15 -20.22
N ARG A 9 -2.14 10.98 -18.94
CA ARG A 9 -3.21 11.69 -18.25
C ARG A 9 -2.54 12.75 -17.37
N LEU A 10 -2.91 14.01 -17.57
CA LEU A 10 -2.47 15.11 -16.73
C LEU A 10 -3.60 15.42 -15.75
N ASP A 11 -3.41 15.04 -14.49
CA ASP A 11 -4.31 15.37 -13.40
C ASP A 11 -3.77 16.57 -12.63
N GLU A 12 -4.61 17.56 -12.38
CA GLU A 12 -4.28 18.69 -11.51
C GLU A 12 -4.75 18.38 -10.09
N GLY A 13 -3.84 18.48 -9.12
CA GLY A 13 -4.12 18.23 -7.71
C GLY A 13 -3.01 18.77 -6.82
N GLY A 14 -3.35 19.17 -5.60
CA GLY A 14 -2.37 19.59 -4.60
C GLY A 14 -1.81 18.37 -3.85
N VAL A 15 -0.49 18.34 -3.66
CA VAL A 15 0.19 17.40 -2.74
C VAL A 15 0.27 17.94 -1.30
N SER A 16 -0.17 19.18 -1.09
CA SER A 16 -0.35 19.70 0.26
C SER A 16 -1.36 18.82 0.99
N PRO A 17 -1.12 18.45 2.26
CA PRO A 17 -2.13 17.80 3.07
C PRO A 17 -3.40 18.64 2.93
N ILE A 18 -4.46 18.05 2.38
CA ILE A 18 -5.76 18.69 2.44
C ILE A 18 -5.96 18.96 3.92
N PRO A 19 -6.25 20.19 4.37
CA PRO A 19 -6.72 20.43 5.72
C PRO A 19 -8.08 19.74 5.81
N SER A 20 -8.07 18.41 5.99
CA SER A 20 -9.27 17.67 6.27
C SER A 20 -9.74 18.22 7.59
N THR A 21 -10.92 18.85 7.60
CA THR A 21 -11.54 19.24 8.85
C THR A 21 -11.59 18.00 9.75
N LEU A 22 -11.43 18.18 11.06
CA LEU A 22 -11.53 17.09 12.03
C LEU A 22 -12.82 16.26 11.78
N GLU A 23 -13.89 16.94 11.38
CA GLU A 23 -15.16 16.33 10.97
C GLU A 23 -15.01 15.37 9.77
N CYS A 24 -14.33 15.77 8.69
CA CYS A 24 -14.10 14.90 7.53
C CYS A 24 -13.33 13.64 7.92
N GLN A 25 -12.29 13.80 8.75
CA GLN A 25 -11.50 12.67 9.25
C GLN A 25 -12.37 11.71 10.09
N GLN A 26 -13.18 12.24 11.00
CA GLN A 26 -14.10 11.45 11.82
C GLN A 26 -15.14 10.70 10.98
N ARG A 27 -15.68 11.36 9.95
CA ARG A 27 -16.63 10.73 9.01
C ARG A 27 -15.99 9.58 8.24
N LEU A 28 -14.74 9.75 7.80
CA LEU A 28 -14.00 8.69 7.12
C LEU A 28 -13.74 7.50 8.04
N LEU A 29 -13.27 7.74 9.27
CA LEU A 29 -13.02 6.68 10.25
C LEU A 29 -14.31 5.93 10.64
N THR A 30 -15.41 6.65 10.83
CA THR A 30 -16.72 6.05 11.11
C THR A 30 -17.20 5.18 9.94
N ALA A 31 -17.00 5.66 8.70
CA ALA A 31 -17.35 4.88 7.52
C ALA A 31 -16.48 3.62 7.40
N LEU A 32 -15.17 3.74 7.64
CA LEU A 32 -14.23 2.62 7.68
C LEU A 32 -14.72 1.55 8.66
N ASP A 33 -15.01 1.91 9.90
CA ASP A 33 -15.46 0.97 10.94
C ASP A 33 -16.70 0.17 10.52
N ARG A 34 -17.69 0.88 9.97
CA ARG A 34 -18.93 0.28 9.51
C ARG A 34 -18.69 -0.69 8.35
N LEU A 35 -17.89 -0.27 7.36
CA LEU A 35 -17.69 -1.01 6.12
C LEU A 35 -16.71 -2.18 6.27
N TYR A 36 -15.73 -2.07 7.15
CA TYR A 36 -14.70 -3.10 7.33
C TYR A 36 -15.27 -4.49 7.69
N SER A 37 -16.34 -4.51 8.49
CA SER A 37 -17.04 -5.75 8.83
C SER A 37 -17.76 -6.41 7.64
N GLN A 38 -18.05 -5.64 6.59
CA GLN A 38 -18.85 -6.04 5.43
C GLN A 38 -17.99 -6.37 4.20
N CYS A 39 -16.69 -6.09 4.25
CA CYS A 39 -15.78 -6.32 3.13
C CYS A 39 -14.79 -7.45 3.44
N GLU A 40 -14.41 -8.20 2.40
CA GLU A 40 -13.39 -9.24 2.48
C GLU A 40 -12.01 -8.72 2.07
N VAL A 41 -11.99 -7.66 1.26
CA VAL A 41 -10.81 -7.03 0.70
C VAL A 41 -10.84 -5.52 0.94
N VAL A 42 -9.70 -4.95 1.32
CA VAL A 42 -9.46 -3.51 1.40
C VAL A 42 -8.41 -3.13 0.38
N ILE A 43 -8.71 -2.14 -0.46
CA ILE A 43 -7.76 -1.57 -1.42
C ILE A 43 -7.43 -0.15 -0.97
N LEU A 44 -6.15 0.12 -0.76
CA LEU A 44 -5.65 1.41 -0.33
C LEU A 44 -4.73 1.99 -1.41
N SER A 45 -5.19 3.04 -2.07
CA SER A 45 -4.40 3.79 -3.05
C SER A 45 -3.92 5.11 -2.43
N ASP A 46 -2.63 5.20 -2.09
CA ASP A 46 -2.00 6.40 -1.49
C ASP A 46 -1.02 7.06 -2.46
N TYR A 47 -1.51 8.07 -3.18
CA TYR A 47 -0.70 8.89 -4.08
C TYR A 47 -0.25 10.23 -3.45
N GLY A 48 -0.29 10.34 -2.12
CA GLY A 48 0.24 11.52 -1.42
C GLY A 48 -0.69 12.73 -1.35
N TYR A 49 -2.00 12.55 -1.56
CA TYR A 49 -3.00 13.63 -1.48
C TYR A 49 -3.55 13.88 -0.07
N GLY A 50 -3.03 13.18 0.95
CA GLY A 50 -3.38 13.40 2.37
C GLY A 50 -4.64 12.69 2.87
N VAL A 51 -5.41 12.02 2.01
CA VAL A 51 -6.60 11.22 2.42
C VAL A 51 -6.20 10.04 3.29
N VAL A 52 -5.13 9.33 2.89
CA VAL A 52 -4.54 8.26 3.67
C VAL A 52 -3.72 8.89 4.80
N SER A 53 -4.40 9.33 5.84
CA SER A 53 -3.79 9.91 7.04
C SER A 53 -3.24 8.83 7.98
N ASP A 54 -2.35 9.21 8.89
CA ASP A 54 -1.80 8.26 9.88
C ASP A 54 -2.90 7.69 10.78
N ALA A 55 -3.92 8.48 11.14
CA ALA A 55 -5.07 7.99 11.91
C ALA A 55 -5.89 6.94 11.14
N LEU A 56 -6.00 7.07 9.81
CA LEU A 56 -6.65 6.07 8.97
C LEU A 56 -5.85 4.76 8.98
N LEU A 57 -4.53 4.86 8.83
CA LEU A 57 -3.63 3.70 8.85
C LEU A 57 -3.64 3.01 10.21
N GLU A 58 -3.57 3.76 11.30
CA GLU A 58 -3.65 3.24 12.67
C GLU A 58 -5.00 2.53 12.91
N ARG A 59 -6.11 3.13 12.47
CA ARG A 59 -7.43 2.51 12.62
C ARG A 59 -7.54 1.22 11.81
N LEU A 60 -7.08 1.23 10.57
CA LEU A 60 -7.11 0.06 9.69
C LEU A 60 -6.20 -1.06 10.23
N HIS A 61 -5.05 -0.71 10.81
CA HIS A 61 -4.16 -1.64 11.49
C HIS A 61 -4.86 -2.34 12.66
N LEU A 62 -5.52 -1.58 13.55
CA LEU A 62 -6.28 -2.14 14.67
C LEU A 62 -7.41 -3.07 14.20
N LEU A 63 -8.16 -2.66 13.17
CA LEU A 63 -9.24 -3.47 12.59
C LEU A 63 -8.70 -4.78 12.00
N SER A 64 -7.56 -4.72 11.30
CA SER A 64 -6.92 -5.91 10.70
C SER A 64 -6.37 -6.89 11.71
N HIS A 65 -5.91 -6.41 12.87
CA HIS A 65 -5.51 -7.28 13.97
C HIS A 65 -6.71 -7.98 14.62
N ALA A 66 -7.85 -7.29 14.74
CA ALA A 66 -9.06 -7.85 15.33
C ALA A 66 -9.77 -8.84 14.39
N ALA A 67 -9.80 -8.54 13.09
CA ALA A 67 -10.44 -9.36 12.06
C ALA A 67 -9.63 -9.28 10.76
N PRO A 68 -8.70 -10.22 10.50
CA PRO A 68 -7.84 -10.18 9.32
C PRO A 68 -8.62 -10.13 8.00
N ARG A 69 -8.22 -9.23 7.09
CA ARG A 69 -8.73 -9.07 5.72
C ARG A 69 -7.57 -9.07 4.74
N VAL A 70 -7.86 -9.34 3.46
CA VAL A 70 -6.87 -9.10 2.40
C VAL A 70 -6.73 -7.59 2.21
N ILE A 71 -5.51 -7.06 2.34
CA ILE A 71 -5.26 -5.62 2.14
C ILE A 71 -4.28 -5.42 0.99
N LEU A 72 -4.72 -4.77 -0.08
CA LEU A 72 -3.86 -4.35 -1.19
C LEU A 72 -3.48 -2.89 -1.01
N VAL A 73 -2.19 -2.59 -1.09
CA VAL A 73 -1.67 -1.22 -1.05
C VAL A 73 -1.04 -0.87 -2.40
N ASP A 74 -1.52 0.20 -3.00
CA ASP A 74 -0.90 0.85 -4.15
C ASP A 74 -0.45 2.25 -3.73
N SER A 75 0.85 2.53 -3.78
CA SER A 75 1.37 3.81 -3.32
C SER A 75 2.68 4.15 -3.99
N GLN A 76 2.88 5.45 -4.25
CA GLN A 76 4.19 5.98 -4.68
C GLN A 76 5.21 6.04 -3.53
N ASN A 77 4.78 5.76 -2.28
CA ASN A 77 5.63 5.73 -1.10
C ASN A 77 5.37 4.47 -0.26
N LEU A 78 5.67 3.29 -0.85
CA LEU A 78 5.50 2.00 -0.17
C LEU A 78 6.30 1.87 1.13
N GLN A 79 7.36 2.67 1.33
CA GLN A 79 8.12 2.68 2.59
C GLN A 79 7.27 3.06 3.80
N ARG A 80 6.25 3.91 3.62
CA ARG A 80 5.29 4.27 4.67
C ARG A 80 4.50 3.07 5.20
N PHE A 81 4.38 2.00 4.40
CA PHE A 81 3.60 0.82 4.69
C PHE A 81 4.42 -0.35 5.22
N ARG A 82 5.71 -0.16 5.52
CA ARG A 82 6.63 -1.22 5.94
C ARG A 82 6.16 -2.04 7.14
N HIS A 83 5.49 -1.41 8.09
CA HIS A 83 4.96 -2.05 9.30
C HIS A 83 3.43 -2.21 9.26
N PHE A 84 2.82 -1.86 8.13
CA PHE A 84 1.40 -2.02 7.92
C PHE A 84 1.12 -3.44 7.40
N PRO A 85 0.06 -4.13 7.87
CA PRO A 85 -0.24 -5.51 7.53
C PRO A 85 -0.87 -5.62 6.12
N ALA A 86 -0.15 -5.15 5.11
CA ALA A 86 -0.51 -5.36 3.72
C ALA A 86 -0.43 -6.85 3.36
N THR A 87 -1.34 -7.32 2.51
CA THR A 87 -1.32 -8.66 1.91
C THR A 87 -0.82 -8.63 0.47
N VAL A 88 -0.89 -7.48 -0.20
CA VAL A 88 -0.34 -7.26 -1.53
C VAL A 88 0.14 -5.81 -1.60
N VAL A 89 1.31 -5.60 -2.20
CA VAL A 89 1.75 -4.27 -2.63
C VAL A 89 1.97 -4.27 -4.14
N THR A 90 1.75 -3.14 -4.79
CA THR A 90 1.91 -2.99 -6.25
C THR A 90 3.09 -2.07 -6.61
N PRO A 91 4.35 -2.46 -6.31
CA PRO A 91 5.50 -1.63 -6.62
C PRO A 91 5.69 -1.52 -8.14
N ASN A 92 6.05 -0.33 -8.60
CA ASN A 92 6.73 -0.21 -9.88
C ASN A 92 8.17 -0.79 -9.78
N TYR A 93 8.89 -0.81 -10.90
CA TYR A 93 10.24 -1.38 -10.95
C TYR A 93 11.22 -0.71 -9.98
N ALA A 94 11.18 0.62 -9.85
CA ALA A 94 12.09 1.36 -8.97
C ALA A 94 11.76 1.11 -7.48
N GLU A 95 10.48 1.11 -7.13
CA GLU A 95 10.02 0.77 -5.77
C GLU A 95 10.37 -0.67 -5.39
N ALA A 96 10.21 -1.61 -6.32
CA ALA A 96 10.56 -3.01 -6.10
C ALA A 96 12.07 -3.18 -5.85
N LEU A 97 12.91 -2.47 -6.60
CA LEU A 97 14.36 -2.46 -6.37
C LEU A 97 14.72 -1.87 -5.01
N LEU A 98 14.07 -0.78 -4.59
CA LEU A 98 14.32 -0.17 -3.29
C LEU A 98 13.96 -1.14 -2.15
N LEU A 99 12.77 -1.74 -2.21
CA LEU A 99 12.31 -2.74 -1.23
C LEU A 99 13.26 -3.95 -1.18
N ALA A 100 13.71 -4.44 -2.33
CA ALA A 100 14.64 -5.57 -2.42
C ALA A 100 16.04 -5.22 -1.89
N ALA A 101 16.55 -4.02 -2.17
CA ALA A 101 17.86 -3.58 -1.68
C ALA A 101 17.88 -3.46 -0.15
N GLU A 102 16.82 -2.90 0.43
CA GLU A 102 16.66 -2.80 1.87
C GLU A 102 16.57 -4.17 2.55
N ALA A 103 15.87 -5.12 1.93
CA ALA A 103 15.84 -6.51 2.36
C ALA A 103 17.23 -7.13 2.49
N LEU A 104 18.08 -6.88 1.48
CA LEU A 104 19.43 -7.42 1.41
C LEU A 104 20.34 -6.79 2.47
N LEU A 105 20.11 -5.53 2.84
CA LEU A 105 20.85 -4.89 3.94
C LEU A 105 20.51 -5.54 5.29
N LEU A 106 19.22 -5.74 5.58
CA LEU A 106 18.78 -6.48 6.78
C LEU A 106 19.34 -7.92 6.79
N ALA A 107 19.40 -8.55 5.61
CA ALA A 107 19.99 -9.89 5.45
C ALA A 107 21.44 -9.98 5.88
N LYS A 108 22.20 -8.95 5.51
CA LYS A 108 23.64 -8.88 5.71
C LYS A 108 23.95 -8.66 7.18
N GLU A 109 23.12 -7.88 7.88
CA GLU A 109 23.19 -7.72 9.34
C GLU A 109 22.83 -9.01 10.09
N MET A 110 21.87 -9.78 9.59
CA MET A 110 21.42 -11.04 10.22
C MET A 110 22.25 -12.28 9.84
N GLY A 111 23.18 -12.17 8.89
CA GLY A 111 24.12 -13.25 8.51
C GLY A 111 23.53 -14.39 7.65
N SER A 112 22.33 -14.25 7.08
CA SER A 112 21.81 -15.24 6.11
C SER A 112 20.80 -14.64 5.10
N LEU A 113 21.06 -14.85 3.81
CA LEU A 113 20.18 -14.44 2.69
C LEU A 113 18.78 -15.10 2.73
N PRO A 114 18.64 -16.41 3.03
CA PRO A 114 17.34 -17.07 3.05
C PRO A 114 16.40 -16.53 4.13
N LEU A 115 16.94 -16.24 5.32
CA LEU A 115 16.15 -15.65 6.41
C LEU A 115 15.69 -14.23 6.09
N ALA A 116 16.45 -13.48 5.31
CA ALA A 116 16.10 -12.12 4.97
C ALA A 116 15.08 -12.00 3.84
N PHE A 117 15.15 -12.90 2.86
CA PHE A 117 14.11 -13.02 1.84
C PHE A 117 12.80 -13.50 2.45
N HIS A 118 12.88 -14.45 3.39
CA HIS A 118 11.75 -14.88 4.20
C HIS A 118 11.24 -13.75 5.10
N SER A 119 12.12 -12.97 5.73
CA SER A 119 11.77 -11.82 6.57
C SER A 119 11.19 -10.66 5.74
N LEU A 120 11.58 -10.45 4.49
CA LEU A 120 10.97 -9.43 3.63
C LEU A 120 9.56 -9.84 3.20
N LEU A 121 9.39 -11.09 2.79
CA LEU A 121 8.07 -11.65 2.45
C LEU A 121 7.16 -11.77 3.68
N LEU A 122 7.72 -12.01 4.88
CA LEU A 122 7.00 -12.03 6.16
C LEU A 122 6.70 -10.62 6.69
N ASN A 123 7.63 -9.67 6.61
CA ASN A 123 7.42 -8.28 7.05
C ASN A 123 6.38 -7.57 6.19
N LEU A 124 6.31 -7.92 4.91
CA LEU A 124 5.28 -7.38 4.03
C LEU A 124 4.03 -8.25 3.97
N GLN A 125 4.01 -9.47 4.55
CA GLN A 125 2.97 -10.50 4.38
C GLN A 125 2.39 -10.58 2.95
N CYS A 126 3.16 -10.16 1.94
CA CYS A 126 2.60 -9.81 0.66
C CYS A 126 2.96 -10.80 -0.43
N HIS A 127 1.95 -11.27 -1.17
CA HIS A 127 2.22 -11.83 -2.48
C HIS A 127 2.57 -10.70 -3.44
N ILE A 128 3.87 -10.48 -3.69
CA ILE A 128 4.33 -9.73 -4.87
C ILE A 128 3.98 -10.58 -6.07
N SER A 129 2.81 -10.32 -6.66
CA SER A 129 2.34 -11.11 -7.79
C SER A 129 3.28 -10.87 -8.97
N ARG A 130 4.07 -11.89 -9.33
CA ARG A 130 4.85 -11.93 -10.59
C ARG A 130 3.95 -11.92 -11.85
N ASN A 131 2.62 -11.97 -11.69
CA ASN A 131 1.64 -12.23 -12.73
C ASN A 131 0.53 -11.18 -12.89
N VAL A 132 0.71 -9.93 -12.44
CA VAL A 132 -0.15 -8.83 -12.93
C VAL A 132 0.42 -8.30 -14.26
N CYS A 133 0.63 -9.21 -15.21
CA CYS A 133 0.48 -8.87 -16.61
C CYS A 133 -1.02 -9.03 -16.87
N PHE A 134 -1.76 -7.92 -16.88
CA PHE A 134 -3.03 -7.92 -17.59
C PHE A 134 -2.72 -8.34 -19.04
N PRO A 135 -3.35 -9.39 -19.59
CA PRO A 135 -3.32 -9.56 -21.03
C PRO A 135 -4.00 -8.32 -21.61
N PHE A 136 -3.22 -7.50 -22.30
CA PHE A 136 -3.78 -6.55 -23.24
C PHE A 136 -4.39 -7.39 -24.36
N GLU A 137 -5.70 -7.62 -24.29
CA GLU A 137 -6.50 -7.89 -25.49
C GLU A 137 -6.70 -6.59 -26.27
#